data_AF-A0A1A8IPB3-F1
#
_entry.id   AF-A0A1A8IPB3-F1
#
_cell.length_a   1.000
_cell.length_b   1.000
_cell.length_c   1.000
_cell.angle_alpha   90.00
_cell.angle_beta   90.00
_cell.angle_gamma   90.00
#
_symmetry.space_group_name_H-M   'P 1'
#
loop_
_entity.id
_entity.type
_entity.pdbx_description
1 polymer ?
#
loop_
_entity_poly.entity_id
_entity_poly.type
_entity_poly.pdbx_seq_one_letter_code
_entity_poly.pdbx_strand_id
1 'polypeptide(L)'
;ADSKSGKLYSLGILLLSSYSRCGTFNATLAPVKMADEVQPDSNNLQIPGEAVSTPSSPATARSDCGITPLTPSASPRVEVRPRMACPFSVVVAIDFGTTSSGYAFSFTQDSEAIHMMKRWEGGDPGVANQKSPTCLLLTPDLRFHSFGFSARDFYHDLDPEEAQHWLYFDKFKMKIHSTSDLTMETELEAVNGRKVRAIEVFAHALRFFREHALKEVKDQSSSVLEGEEVRWVITVPAVWRQPAKQFMREAAYLAGLVSPDCPEQLLIALEPEAASIYCRKLRLHQ
;
A
#
# COMPACT_ATOMS: atom_id res chain seq x y z
N ALA A 1 -2.06 -18.37 -16.07
CA ALA A 1 -3.13 -17.39 -15.76
C ALA A 1 -2.60 -16.04 -15.25
N ASP A 2 -1.32 -15.71 -15.48
CA ASP A 2 -0.58 -14.74 -14.62
C ASP A 2 -0.24 -13.38 -15.27
N SER A 3 -0.43 -13.24 -16.57
CA SER A 3 -0.14 -11.98 -17.30
C SER A 3 -1.36 -11.05 -17.38
N LYS A 4 -2.57 -11.61 -17.52
CA LYS A 4 -3.81 -10.81 -17.52
C LYS A 4 -4.14 -10.27 -16.14
N SER A 5 -3.88 -11.02 -15.07
CA SER A 5 -4.08 -10.60 -13.68
C SER A 5 -3.27 -9.35 -13.32
N GLY A 6 -2.02 -9.26 -13.80
CA GLY A 6 -1.14 -8.13 -13.51
C GLY A 6 -1.60 -6.76 -14.04
N LYS A 7 -2.28 -6.71 -15.20
CA LYS A 7 -2.89 -5.47 -15.71
C LYS A 7 -4.07 -5.00 -14.86
N LEU A 8 -4.73 -5.92 -14.14
CA LEU A 8 -5.97 -5.66 -13.39
C LEU A 8 -5.70 -4.92 -12.08
N TYR A 9 -4.53 -5.11 -11.46
CA TYR A 9 -4.21 -4.51 -10.16
C TYR A 9 -3.68 -3.08 -10.30
N SER A 10 -2.67 -2.86 -11.15
CA SER A 10 -2.07 -1.53 -11.35
C SER A 10 -3.07 -0.47 -11.83
N LEU A 11 -4.04 -0.84 -12.68
CA LEU A 11 -5.09 0.07 -13.13
C LEU A 11 -6.07 0.43 -12.00
N GLY A 12 -6.46 -0.54 -11.16
CA GLY A 12 -7.32 -0.31 -10.00
C GLY A 12 -6.68 0.55 -8.91
N ILE A 13 -5.36 0.44 -8.74
CA ILE A 13 -4.57 1.22 -7.78
C ILE A 13 -4.44 2.69 -8.22
N LEU A 14 -4.20 2.95 -9.52
CA LEU A 14 -4.17 4.33 -10.03
C LEU A 14 -5.56 4.98 -9.94
N LEU A 15 -6.62 4.19 -10.15
CA LEU A 15 -8.01 4.64 -10.00
C LEU A 15 -8.37 4.94 -8.52
N LEU A 16 -7.85 4.19 -7.54
CA LEU A 16 -8.00 4.49 -6.10
C LEU A 16 -7.52 5.91 -5.73
N SER A 17 -6.38 6.33 -6.29
CA SER A 17 -5.83 7.68 -6.08
C SER A 17 -6.71 8.75 -6.73
N SER A 18 -7.30 8.46 -7.90
CA SER A 18 -8.25 9.35 -8.57
C SER A 18 -9.62 9.43 -7.87
N TYR A 19 -10.11 8.37 -7.22
CA TYR A 19 -11.42 8.35 -6.55
C TYR A 19 -11.42 8.99 -5.15
N SER A 20 -10.27 9.04 -4.47
CA SER A 20 -10.11 9.89 -3.27
C SER A 20 -10.36 11.38 -3.57
N ARG A 21 -10.49 11.78 -4.84
CA ARG A 21 -10.82 13.15 -5.28
C ARG A 21 -12.31 13.53 -5.18
N CYS A 22 -13.26 12.59 -5.11
CA CYS A 22 -14.67 12.91 -5.40
C CYS A 22 -15.62 12.94 -4.18
N GLY A 23 -15.14 12.73 -2.95
CA GLY A 23 -15.96 12.85 -1.74
C GLY A 23 -17.16 11.89 -1.65
N THR A 24 -17.26 10.91 -2.55
CA THR A 24 -18.38 9.94 -2.61
C THR A 24 -18.01 8.55 -2.06
N PHE A 25 -16.87 8.42 -1.41
CA PHE A 25 -16.48 7.18 -0.71
C PHE A 25 -15.99 7.51 0.71
N ASN A 26 -16.89 7.42 1.69
CA ASN A 26 -16.51 7.21 3.08
C ASN A 26 -16.07 5.75 3.22
N ALA A 27 -14.88 5.41 2.73
CA ALA A 27 -14.14 4.32 3.35
C ALA A 27 -13.58 4.90 4.64
N THR A 28 -14.08 4.43 5.78
CA THR A 28 -13.61 4.80 7.11
C THR A 28 -12.17 4.33 7.26
N LEU A 29 -11.20 5.10 6.76
CA LEU A 29 -9.83 5.07 7.26
C LEU A 29 -9.89 5.81 8.60
N ALA A 30 -10.25 5.07 9.65
CA ALA A 30 -10.25 5.62 11.01
C ALA A 30 -8.82 6.05 11.35
N PRO A 31 -8.60 7.30 11.82
CA PRO A 31 -7.34 7.64 12.47
C PRO A 31 -7.24 6.80 13.73
N VAL A 32 -6.16 6.01 13.84
CA VAL A 32 -5.87 5.23 15.04
C VAL A 32 -5.56 6.22 16.16
N LYS A 33 -6.50 6.38 17.10
CA LYS A 33 -6.23 7.03 18.38
C LYS A 33 -5.28 6.14 19.18
N MET A 34 -4.18 6.73 19.65
CA MET A 34 -3.41 6.20 20.78
C MET A 34 -4.38 6.01 21.95
N ALA A 35 -4.49 4.78 22.45
CA ALA A 35 -5.15 4.51 23.72
C ALA A 35 -4.07 4.24 24.74
N ASP A 36 -4.13 5.01 25.82
CA ASP A 36 -3.22 5.00 26.95
C ASP A 36 -3.10 3.62 27.62
N GLU A 37 -1.90 3.41 28.13
CA GLU A 37 -1.42 2.33 28.97
C GLU A 37 -2.30 2.17 30.24
N VAL A 38 -2.77 0.95 30.51
CA VAL A 38 -3.38 0.60 31.81
C VAL A 38 -2.69 -0.65 32.34
N GLN A 39 -1.97 -0.48 33.46
CA GLN A 39 -1.36 -1.55 34.25
C GLN A 39 -2.41 -2.40 34.98
N PRO A 40 -2.09 -3.66 35.34
CA PRO A 40 -3.05 -4.58 35.92
C PRO A 40 -3.15 -4.41 37.43
N ASP A 41 -4.37 -4.51 37.97
CA ASP A 41 -4.56 -4.74 39.40
C ASP A 41 -5.47 -5.94 39.65
N SER A 42 -5.04 -6.68 40.66
CA SER A 42 -5.46 -8.01 41.08
C SER A 42 -6.63 -8.01 42.09
N ASN A 43 -7.31 -9.15 42.13
CA ASN A 43 -8.06 -9.76 43.25
C ASN A 43 -9.56 -9.45 43.49
N ASN A 44 -10.30 -10.57 43.39
CA ASN A 44 -11.23 -11.17 44.35
C ASN A 44 -12.76 -11.06 44.19
N LEU A 45 -13.34 -12.27 44.32
CA LEU A 45 -14.73 -12.70 44.46
C LEU A 45 -15.56 -11.87 45.46
N GLN A 46 -16.86 -11.68 45.17
CA GLN A 46 -17.98 -12.27 45.92
C GLN A 46 -19.36 -11.90 45.27
N ILE A 47 -20.28 -12.86 45.22
CA ILE A 47 -21.74 -12.83 44.97
C ILE A 47 -22.42 -13.31 46.30
N PRO A 48 -23.73 -13.14 46.67
CA PRO A 48 -24.97 -12.93 45.87
C PRO A 48 -26.07 -12.00 46.45
N GLY A 49 -27.16 -11.86 45.66
CA GLY A 49 -28.58 -11.79 46.11
C GLY A 49 -29.20 -10.39 46.01
N GLU A 50 -30.48 -10.15 45.67
CA GLU A 50 -31.66 -10.99 45.41
C GLU A 50 -32.74 -10.14 44.69
N ALA A 51 -33.54 -10.79 43.83
CA ALA A 51 -34.97 -10.67 43.52
C ALA A 51 -35.76 -9.32 43.41
N VAL A 52 -36.47 -9.17 42.26
CA VAL A 52 -37.95 -8.99 42.05
C VAL A 52 -38.60 -7.73 42.70
N SER A 53 -39.42 -6.86 42.10
CA SER A 53 -40.52 -6.92 41.11
C SER A 53 -40.97 -5.48 40.73
N THR A 54 -41.58 -5.31 39.56
CA THR A 54 -42.46 -4.17 39.19
C THR A 54 -43.89 -4.37 39.75
N PRO A 55 -44.74 -3.32 39.92
CA PRO A 55 -45.65 -2.94 38.81
C PRO A 55 -46.20 -1.47 38.78
N SER A 56 -46.70 -1.11 37.59
CA SER A 56 -47.93 -0.33 37.27
C SER A 56 -48.14 1.14 37.69
N SER A 57 -48.49 1.97 36.68
CA SER A 57 -49.10 3.31 36.70
C SER A 57 -50.51 3.37 37.35
N PRO A 58 -51.10 4.57 37.62
CA PRO A 58 -51.94 5.24 36.60
C PRO A 58 -51.96 6.81 36.66
N ALA A 59 -52.72 7.38 35.70
CA ALA A 59 -52.77 8.77 35.23
C ALA A 59 -53.60 9.78 36.06
N THR A 60 -53.43 11.08 35.74
CA THR A 60 -54.39 12.24 35.73
C THR A 60 -53.55 13.54 35.62
N ALA A 61 -53.90 14.67 34.98
CA ALA A 61 -55.02 15.16 34.17
C ALA A 61 -54.63 16.55 33.55
N ARG A 62 -55.30 16.94 32.45
CA ARG A 62 -55.63 18.32 31.96
C ARG A 62 -54.47 19.26 31.56
N SER A 63 -54.24 19.46 30.26
CA SER A 63 -54.81 20.50 29.36
C SER A 63 -54.32 21.92 29.62
N ASP A 64 -53.40 22.43 28.78
CA ASP A 64 -53.68 23.68 28.09
C ASP A 64 -52.87 23.84 26.79
N CYS A 65 -53.53 24.43 25.80
CA CYS A 65 -53.07 24.61 24.42
C CYS A 65 -52.33 25.95 24.30
N GLY A 66 -51.07 25.91 23.89
CA GLY A 66 -50.28 27.09 23.53
C GLY A 66 -49.42 26.80 22.31
N ILE A 67 -49.89 27.19 21.12
CA ILE A 67 -49.14 27.09 19.87
C ILE A 67 -48.16 28.27 19.80
N THR A 68 -46.88 28.01 20.04
CA THR A 68 -45.78 28.93 19.69
C THR A 68 -45.21 28.55 18.32
N PRO A 69 -44.97 29.49 17.38
CA PRO A 69 -44.33 29.17 16.10
C PRO A 69 -42.85 28.82 16.34
N LEU A 70 -42.45 27.60 15.98
CA LEU A 70 -41.05 27.19 15.97
C LEU A 70 -40.37 27.83 14.75
N THR A 71 -39.52 28.82 14.99
CA THR A 71 -38.53 29.33 14.04
C THR A 71 -37.62 28.19 13.59
N PRO A 72 -37.37 27.98 12.28
CA PRO A 72 -36.41 26.97 11.85
C PRO A 72 -35.01 27.44 12.26
N SER A 73 -34.36 26.67 13.14
CA SER A 73 -32.94 26.81 13.42
C SER A 73 -32.17 26.69 12.10
N ALA A 74 -31.43 27.74 11.74
CA ALA A 74 -30.56 27.70 10.57
C ALA A 74 -29.56 26.55 10.72
N SER A 75 -29.63 25.57 9.82
CA SER A 75 -28.61 24.54 9.69
C SER A 75 -27.25 25.21 9.56
N PRO A 76 -26.19 24.71 10.23
CA PRO A 76 -24.86 25.26 10.04
C PRO A 76 -24.53 25.17 8.55
N ARG A 77 -24.24 26.32 7.94
CA ARG A 77 -23.77 26.39 6.56
C ARG A 77 -22.59 25.44 6.46
N VAL A 78 -22.68 24.49 5.53
CA VAL A 78 -21.54 23.66 5.15
C VAL A 78 -20.48 24.63 4.65
N GLU A 79 -19.50 24.94 5.49
CA GLU A 79 -18.26 25.55 5.03
C GLU A 79 -17.68 24.58 4.00
N VAL A 80 -17.77 24.97 2.74
CA VAL A 80 -17.04 24.33 1.67
C VAL A 80 -15.57 24.56 1.99
N ARG A 81 -14.94 23.59 2.67
CA ARG A 81 -13.49 23.57 2.84
C ARG A 81 -12.88 23.79 1.44
N PRO A 82 -11.90 24.70 1.30
CA PRO A 82 -11.22 24.88 0.03
C PRO A 82 -10.74 23.50 -0.44
N ARG A 83 -11.05 23.14 -1.69
CA ARG A 83 -10.46 21.93 -2.29
C ARG A 83 -8.95 22.13 -2.24
N MET A 84 -8.26 21.37 -1.39
CA MET A 84 -6.80 21.40 -1.39
C MET A 84 -6.35 21.10 -2.82
N ALA A 85 -5.57 22.01 -3.39
CA ALA A 85 -4.90 21.78 -4.67
C ALA A 85 -4.20 20.43 -4.60
N CYS A 86 -4.32 19.61 -5.64
CA CYS A 86 -3.71 18.29 -5.68
C CYS A 86 -2.18 18.50 -5.57
N PRO A 87 -1.52 18.08 -4.47
CA PRO A 87 -0.10 18.38 -4.30
C PRO A 87 0.80 17.46 -5.15
N PHE A 88 0.22 16.53 -5.91
CA PHE A 88 0.95 15.55 -6.70
C PHE A 88 0.63 15.69 -8.20
N SER A 89 1.68 15.73 -9.01
CA SER A 89 1.61 15.76 -10.47
C SER A 89 1.54 14.36 -11.07
N VAL A 90 2.01 13.35 -10.34
CA VAL A 90 2.07 11.95 -10.79
C VAL A 90 1.68 11.00 -9.67
N VAL A 91 0.98 9.92 -10.02
CA VAL A 91 0.75 8.78 -9.12
C VAL A 91 1.46 7.57 -9.69
N VAL A 92 2.28 6.91 -8.87
CA VAL A 92 2.97 5.66 -9.20
C VAL A 92 2.46 4.55 -8.29
N ALA A 93 1.99 3.46 -8.88
CA ALA A 93 1.46 2.29 -8.20
C ALA A 93 2.39 1.09 -8.41
N ILE A 94 3.07 0.65 -7.35
CA ILE A 94 3.93 -0.54 -7.33
C ILE A 94 3.08 -1.74 -6.90
N ASP A 95 2.94 -2.68 -7.82
CA ASP A 95 2.45 -4.02 -7.53
C ASP A 95 3.61 -4.91 -7.12
N PHE A 96 3.86 -4.96 -5.80
CA PHE A 96 4.94 -5.76 -5.25
C PHE A 96 4.45 -7.19 -5.05
N GLY A 97 4.44 -8.02 -6.08
CA GLY A 97 3.87 -9.37 -6.04
C GLY A 97 4.82 -10.44 -5.49
N THR A 98 4.27 -11.62 -5.19
CA THR A 98 5.06 -12.75 -4.71
C THR A 98 5.98 -13.33 -5.79
N THR A 99 5.42 -13.60 -6.97
CA THR A 99 6.15 -14.19 -8.09
C THR A 99 6.72 -13.13 -9.00
N SER A 100 5.94 -12.09 -9.29
CA SER A 100 6.32 -11.02 -10.19
C SER A 100 5.86 -9.68 -9.65
N SER A 101 6.70 -8.68 -9.81
CA SER A 101 6.47 -7.31 -9.39
C SER A 101 6.57 -6.35 -10.59
N GLY A 102 5.90 -5.20 -10.49
CA GLY A 102 5.96 -4.16 -11.50
C GLY A 102 5.27 -2.90 -11.01
N TYR A 103 5.21 -1.87 -11.84
CA TYR A 103 4.43 -0.67 -11.52
C TYR A 103 3.64 -0.15 -12.72
N ALA A 104 2.75 0.79 -12.44
CA ALA A 104 2.17 1.68 -13.43
C ALA A 104 2.13 3.10 -12.88
N PHE A 105 2.03 4.08 -13.75
CA PHE A 105 1.86 5.47 -13.37
C PHE A 105 0.85 6.19 -14.26
N SER A 106 0.30 7.29 -13.75
CA SER A 106 -0.48 8.24 -14.53
C SER A 106 -0.21 9.67 -14.05
N PHE A 107 -0.31 10.61 -14.99
CA PHE A 107 -0.24 12.04 -14.69
C PHE A 107 -1.59 12.49 -14.13
N THR A 108 -1.58 13.36 -13.11
CA THR A 108 -2.83 13.78 -12.49
C THR A 108 -3.71 14.65 -13.38
N GLN A 109 -3.10 15.29 -14.39
CA GLN A 109 -3.76 16.06 -15.44
C GLN A 109 -4.43 15.19 -16.52
N ASP A 110 -3.92 13.97 -16.74
CA ASP A 110 -4.47 12.98 -17.67
C ASP A 110 -4.58 11.61 -16.97
N SER A 111 -5.52 11.50 -16.05
CA SER A 111 -5.65 10.32 -15.19
C SER A 111 -6.19 9.08 -15.91
N GLU A 112 -6.65 9.22 -17.16
CA GLU A 112 -7.13 8.11 -17.99
C GLU A 112 -5.99 7.49 -18.81
N ALA A 113 -4.92 8.24 -19.09
CA ALA A 113 -3.70 7.72 -19.70
C ALA A 113 -2.85 6.98 -18.65
N ILE A 114 -2.89 5.65 -18.70
CA ILE A 114 -2.13 4.79 -17.79
C ILE A 114 -0.91 4.22 -18.50
N HIS A 115 0.26 4.52 -17.94
CA HIS A 115 1.55 4.06 -18.41
C HIS A 115 1.99 2.87 -17.57
N MET A 116 2.12 1.72 -18.20
CA MET A 116 2.60 0.49 -17.55
C MET A 116 4.12 0.42 -17.67
N MET A 117 4.78 -0.09 -16.62
CA MET A 117 6.21 -0.38 -16.62
C MET A 117 6.62 -1.07 -17.92
N LYS A 118 7.60 -0.49 -18.61
CA LYS A 118 8.26 -1.16 -19.73
C LYS A 118 9.30 -2.13 -19.20
N ARG A 119 9.64 -3.09 -20.04
CA ARG A 119 10.66 -4.08 -19.71
C ARG A 119 12.02 -3.39 -19.59
N TRP A 120 12.69 -3.64 -18.49
CA TRP A 120 14.01 -3.10 -18.17
C TRP A 120 15.04 -4.24 -18.20
N GLU A 121 15.54 -4.54 -19.40
CA GLU A 121 16.60 -5.52 -19.70
C GLU A 121 16.29 -7.01 -19.27
N GLY A 122 16.92 -7.99 -19.94
CA GLY A 122 16.75 -9.45 -19.66
C GLY A 122 15.42 -10.09 -20.13
N GLY A 123 15.42 -11.37 -20.56
CA GLY A 123 14.27 -12.16 -21.08
C GLY A 123 14.18 -12.38 -22.62
N ASP A 124 13.14 -13.06 -23.12
CA ASP A 124 13.00 -13.37 -24.57
C ASP A 124 12.63 -12.15 -25.44
N PRO A 125 13.39 -11.80 -26.49
CA PRO A 125 13.04 -10.72 -27.41
C PRO A 125 11.64 -10.90 -28.02
N GLY A 126 10.79 -9.88 -27.96
CA GLY A 126 9.44 -9.90 -28.55
C GLY A 126 8.29 -10.20 -27.58
N VAL A 127 8.57 -10.62 -26.34
CA VAL A 127 7.55 -10.72 -25.28
C VAL A 127 7.49 -9.41 -24.49
N ALA A 128 6.37 -8.69 -24.61
CA ALA A 128 6.06 -7.51 -23.79
C ALA A 128 5.71 -7.93 -22.35
N ASN A 129 6.72 -8.28 -21.55
CA ASN A 129 6.55 -8.49 -20.12
C ASN A 129 6.49 -7.14 -19.40
N GLN A 130 5.34 -6.83 -18.81
CA GLN A 130 5.11 -5.63 -17.99
C GLN A 130 5.39 -5.86 -16.49
N LYS A 131 6.01 -7.00 -16.16
CA LYS A 131 6.40 -7.38 -14.81
C LYS A 131 7.75 -8.09 -14.84
N SER A 132 8.51 -7.91 -13.78
CA SER A 132 9.78 -8.60 -13.51
C SER A 132 9.57 -9.65 -12.42
N PRO A 133 10.27 -10.79 -12.43
CA PRO A 133 10.20 -11.74 -11.32
C PRO A 133 10.62 -11.07 -10.01
N THR A 134 10.02 -11.46 -8.90
CA THR A 134 10.35 -10.91 -7.57
C THR A 134 11.59 -11.60 -7.02
N CYS A 135 12.73 -11.31 -7.64
CA CYS A 135 14.03 -11.76 -7.20
C CYS A 135 15.05 -10.62 -7.20
N LEU A 136 16.04 -10.71 -6.33
CA LEU A 136 17.02 -9.67 -6.09
C LEU A 136 18.39 -10.29 -5.87
N LEU A 137 19.41 -9.65 -6.43
CA LEU A 137 20.80 -10.05 -6.29
C LEU A 137 21.57 -8.93 -5.59
N LEU A 138 22.24 -9.27 -4.49
CA LEU A 138 23.26 -8.42 -3.88
C LEU A 138 24.65 -8.99 -4.15
N THR A 139 25.60 -8.09 -4.27
CA THR A 139 27.03 -8.42 -4.27
C THR A 139 27.45 -9.01 -2.91
N PRO A 140 28.64 -9.64 -2.81
CA PRO A 140 29.10 -10.25 -1.56
C PRO A 140 29.18 -9.27 -0.37
N ASP A 141 29.37 -7.98 -0.65
CA ASP A 141 29.44 -6.85 0.27
C ASP A 141 28.10 -6.13 0.47
N LEU A 142 26.97 -6.81 0.22
CA LEU A 142 25.60 -6.35 0.49
C LEU A 142 25.17 -5.13 -0.35
N ARG A 143 25.84 -4.84 -1.46
CA ARG A 143 25.40 -3.78 -2.37
C ARG A 143 24.40 -4.33 -3.39
N PHE A 144 23.43 -3.49 -3.76
CA PHE A 144 22.49 -3.82 -4.82
C PHE A 144 23.21 -4.03 -6.14
N HIS A 145 23.00 -5.20 -6.75
CA HIS A 145 23.48 -5.47 -8.10
C HIS A 145 22.34 -5.34 -9.11
N SER A 146 21.32 -6.17 -8.97
CA SER A 146 20.19 -6.21 -9.91
C SER A 146 18.92 -6.75 -9.27
N PHE A 147 17.80 -6.50 -9.96
CA PHE A 147 16.47 -7.01 -9.63
C PHE A 147 15.87 -7.71 -10.85
N GLY A 148 14.97 -8.67 -10.64
CA GLY A 148 14.18 -9.26 -11.71
C GLY A 148 14.97 -10.15 -12.66
N PHE A 149 14.67 -10.09 -13.95
CA PHE A 149 15.30 -10.94 -14.96
C PHE A 149 16.83 -10.81 -14.93
N SER A 150 17.36 -9.59 -14.84
CA SER A 150 18.80 -9.36 -14.74
C SER A 150 19.43 -9.93 -13.47
N ALA A 151 18.70 -10.07 -12.36
CA ALA A 151 19.20 -10.74 -11.16
C ALA A 151 19.26 -12.26 -11.34
N ARG A 152 18.17 -12.82 -11.85
CA ARG A 152 18.04 -14.26 -12.10
C ARG A 152 19.05 -14.73 -13.13
N ASP A 153 19.08 -14.08 -14.29
CA ASP A 153 19.89 -14.49 -15.43
C ASP A 153 21.39 -14.37 -15.06
N PHE A 154 21.82 -13.23 -14.49
CA PHE A 154 23.20 -13.06 -14.01
C PHE A 154 23.61 -14.14 -12.99
N TYR A 155 22.78 -14.40 -11.97
CA TYR A 155 23.13 -15.39 -10.93
C TYR A 155 23.23 -16.82 -11.48
N HIS A 156 22.39 -17.19 -12.45
CA HIS A 156 22.42 -18.52 -13.07
C HIS A 156 23.51 -18.70 -14.13
N ASP A 157 24.05 -17.60 -14.66
CA ASP A 157 25.19 -17.61 -15.58
C ASP A 157 26.55 -17.62 -14.84
N LEU A 158 26.59 -17.39 -13.53
CA LEU A 158 27.80 -17.47 -12.71
C LEU A 158 28.31 -18.92 -12.60
N ASP A 159 29.64 -19.05 -12.51
CA ASP A 159 30.26 -20.30 -12.09
C ASP A 159 29.80 -20.67 -10.66
N PRO A 160 29.54 -21.96 -10.35
CA PRO A 160 29.05 -22.37 -9.04
C PRO A 160 29.92 -21.92 -7.86
N GLU A 161 31.24 -21.87 -8.07
CA GLU A 161 32.24 -21.42 -7.09
C GLU A 161 32.20 -19.90 -6.88
N GLU A 162 31.74 -19.13 -7.87
CA GLU A 162 31.54 -17.70 -7.71
C GLU A 162 30.18 -17.43 -7.05
N ALA A 163 29.12 -18.10 -7.53
CA ALA A 163 27.73 -17.93 -7.08
C ALA A 163 27.57 -18.08 -5.56
N GLN A 164 28.39 -18.90 -4.89
CA GLN A 164 28.37 -19.05 -3.43
C GLN A 164 28.67 -17.74 -2.67
N HIS A 165 29.37 -16.79 -3.29
CA HIS A 165 29.71 -15.50 -2.67
C HIS A 165 28.57 -14.48 -2.81
N TRP A 166 27.75 -14.66 -3.84
CA TRP A 166 26.64 -13.77 -4.18
C TRP A 166 25.40 -14.06 -3.33
N LEU A 167 24.57 -13.03 -3.14
CA LEU A 167 23.40 -13.09 -2.28
C LEU A 167 22.14 -12.99 -3.13
N TYR A 168 21.68 -14.13 -3.60
CA TYR A 168 20.47 -14.23 -4.41
C TYR A 168 19.25 -14.55 -3.56
N PHE A 169 18.18 -13.76 -3.74
CA PHE A 169 16.91 -13.92 -3.07
C PHE A 169 15.81 -14.13 -4.11
N ASP A 170 15.13 -15.27 -4.07
CA ASP A 170 13.96 -15.56 -4.92
C ASP A 170 12.67 -15.56 -4.09
N LYS A 171 11.59 -15.01 -4.65
CA LYS A 171 10.24 -14.94 -4.06
C LYS A 171 10.23 -14.47 -2.59
N PHE A 172 11.13 -13.56 -2.25
CA PHE A 172 11.38 -13.18 -0.86
C PHE A 172 10.19 -12.51 -0.16
N LYS A 173 9.18 -12.01 -0.93
CA LYS A 173 7.88 -11.57 -0.37
C LYS A 173 7.18 -12.66 0.43
N MET A 174 7.35 -13.94 0.06
CA MET A 174 6.73 -15.06 0.79
C MET A 174 7.15 -15.13 2.24
N LYS A 175 8.37 -14.73 2.59
CA LYS A 175 8.84 -14.82 3.96
C LYS A 175 8.02 -13.93 4.90
N ILE A 176 7.65 -12.73 4.46
CA ILE A 176 6.79 -11.84 5.25
C ILE A 176 5.39 -12.44 5.43
N HIS A 177 4.87 -13.10 4.39
CA HIS A 177 3.57 -13.76 4.47
C HIS A 177 3.55 -14.93 5.47
N SER A 178 4.64 -15.71 5.56
CA SER A 178 4.70 -16.89 6.43
C SER A 178 5.24 -16.61 7.84
N THR A 179 5.76 -15.41 8.11
CA THR A 179 6.34 -15.06 9.41
C THR A 179 5.26 -14.47 10.33
N SER A 180 4.98 -15.16 11.44
CA SER A 180 3.95 -14.73 12.40
C SER A 180 4.37 -13.50 13.21
N ASP A 181 5.66 -13.43 13.56
CA ASP A 181 6.27 -12.37 14.38
C ASP A 181 7.21 -11.51 13.54
N LEU A 182 6.65 -10.85 12.53
CA LEU A 182 7.43 -9.95 11.67
C LEU A 182 7.91 -8.73 12.46
N THR A 183 9.21 -8.49 12.46
CA THR A 183 9.88 -7.34 13.07
C THR A 183 10.84 -6.67 12.10
N MET A 184 11.36 -5.48 12.43
CA MET A 184 12.41 -4.82 11.63
C MET A 184 13.75 -5.58 11.65
N GLU A 185 13.91 -6.52 12.58
CA GLU A 185 15.10 -7.39 12.71
C GLU A 185 14.91 -8.74 12.02
N THR A 186 13.77 -8.97 11.37
CA THR A 186 13.54 -10.20 10.61
C THR A 186 14.56 -10.31 9.48
N GLU A 187 15.20 -11.46 9.36
CA GLU A 187 16.19 -11.74 8.33
C GLU A 187 15.64 -12.65 7.22
N LEU A 188 16.14 -12.44 6.01
CA LEU A 188 15.99 -13.31 4.86
C LEU A 188 17.28 -14.12 4.68
N GLU A 189 17.10 -15.37 4.28
CA GLU A 189 18.21 -16.24 3.90
C GLU A 189 18.37 -16.21 2.39
N ALA A 190 19.58 -15.87 1.91
CA ALA A 190 19.95 -15.98 0.51
C ALA A 190 20.18 -17.45 0.14
N VAL A 191 20.26 -17.76 -1.16
CA VAL A 191 20.47 -19.14 -1.64
C VAL A 191 21.76 -19.79 -1.08
N ASN A 192 22.79 -19.00 -0.77
CA ASN A 192 24.02 -19.49 -0.15
C ASN A 192 23.94 -19.66 1.38
N GLY A 193 22.77 -19.49 1.99
CA GLY A 193 22.54 -19.64 3.44
C GLY A 193 22.91 -18.41 4.28
N ARG A 194 23.51 -17.36 3.68
CA ARG A 194 23.80 -16.11 4.40
C ARG A 194 22.51 -15.35 4.69
N LYS A 195 22.45 -14.70 5.85
CA LYS A 195 21.30 -13.93 6.29
C LYS A 195 21.52 -12.44 6.09
N VAL A 196 20.46 -11.75 5.68
CA VAL A 196 20.41 -10.29 5.47
C VAL A 196 19.10 -9.78 6.03
N ARG A 197 19.09 -8.57 6.59
CA ARG A 197 17.86 -7.97 7.11
C ARG A 197 16.83 -7.85 6.00
N ALA A 198 15.62 -8.33 6.25
CA ALA A 198 14.54 -8.31 5.28
C ALA A 198 14.24 -6.88 4.81
N ILE A 199 14.28 -5.91 5.74
CA ILE A 199 13.95 -4.52 5.44
C ILE A 199 14.90 -3.92 4.38
N GLU A 200 16.17 -4.32 4.37
CA GLU A 200 17.16 -3.86 3.41
C GLU A 200 16.88 -4.44 2.02
N VAL A 201 16.59 -5.74 1.92
CA VAL A 201 16.25 -6.41 0.66
C VAL A 201 14.99 -5.78 0.04
N PHE A 202 13.95 -5.53 0.84
CA PHE A 202 12.74 -4.86 0.37
C PHE A 202 13.00 -3.40 -0.02
N ALA A 203 13.82 -2.67 0.74
CA ALA A 203 14.19 -1.30 0.41
C ALA A 203 14.95 -1.22 -0.91
N HIS A 204 15.88 -2.15 -1.18
CA HIS A 204 16.56 -2.23 -2.47
C HIS A 204 15.59 -2.48 -3.63
N ALA A 205 14.63 -3.40 -3.47
CA ALA A 205 13.64 -3.67 -4.49
C ALA A 205 12.70 -2.47 -4.76
N LEU A 206 12.26 -1.78 -3.70
CA LEU A 206 11.45 -0.56 -3.85
C LEU A 206 12.26 0.57 -4.49
N ARG A 207 13.53 0.74 -4.12
CA ARG A 207 14.43 1.74 -4.71
C ARG A 207 14.62 1.51 -6.21
N PHE A 208 14.80 0.25 -6.63
CA PHE A 208 14.83 -0.12 -8.05
C PHE A 208 13.58 0.36 -8.80
N PHE A 209 12.38 0.09 -8.27
CA PHE A 209 11.14 0.54 -8.89
C PHE A 209 11.01 2.06 -8.90
N ARG A 210 11.46 2.74 -7.84
CA ARG A 210 11.46 4.19 -7.76
C ARG A 210 12.30 4.80 -8.88
N GLU A 211 13.55 4.39 -9.00
CA GLU A 211 14.48 4.91 -9.99
C GLU A 211 13.97 4.65 -11.41
N HIS A 212 13.46 3.45 -11.65
CA HIS A 212 12.89 3.07 -12.94
C HIS A 212 11.65 3.91 -13.30
N ALA A 213 10.69 4.04 -12.37
CA ALA A 213 9.48 4.81 -12.59
C ALA A 213 9.76 6.29 -12.78
N LEU A 214 10.64 6.89 -11.98
CA LEU A 214 11.01 8.31 -12.12
C LEU A 214 11.69 8.60 -13.46
N LYS A 215 12.51 7.67 -13.96
CA LYS A 215 13.10 7.80 -15.28
C LYS A 215 12.03 7.76 -16.37
N GLU A 216 11.14 6.77 -16.37
CA GLU A 216 10.07 6.68 -17.37
C GLU A 216 9.11 7.88 -17.32
N VAL A 217 8.77 8.34 -16.12
CA VAL A 217 7.94 9.53 -15.90
C VAL A 217 8.60 10.77 -16.51
N LYS A 218 9.91 10.94 -16.30
CA LYS A 218 10.69 12.02 -16.92
C LYS A 218 10.75 11.90 -18.44
N ASP A 219 10.85 10.69 -18.98
CA ASP A 219 10.87 10.47 -20.44
C ASP A 219 9.51 10.74 -21.10
N GLN A 220 8.40 10.64 -20.34
CA GLN A 220 7.05 10.98 -20.82
C GLN A 220 6.64 12.44 -20.56
N SER A 221 7.35 13.13 -19.66
CA SER A 221 7.06 14.52 -19.28
C SER A 221 8.02 15.49 -19.98
N SER A 222 7.50 16.60 -20.49
CA SER A 222 8.34 17.71 -20.97
C SER A 222 8.83 18.61 -19.84
N SER A 223 8.23 18.54 -18.64
CA SER A 223 8.64 19.30 -17.45
C SER A 223 9.50 18.47 -16.50
N VAL A 224 10.42 19.15 -15.80
CA VAL A 224 11.18 18.57 -14.69
C VAL A 224 10.22 18.32 -13.54
N LEU A 225 9.97 17.06 -13.22
CA LEU A 225 9.23 16.68 -12.03
C LEU A 225 10.20 16.56 -10.86
N GLU A 226 9.86 17.22 -9.75
CA GLU A 226 10.57 17.04 -8.49
C GLU A 226 10.01 15.81 -7.76
N GLY A 227 10.86 15.11 -6.99
CA GLY A 227 10.47 13.83 -6.36
C GLY A 227 9.28 13.95 -5.40
N GLU A 228 9.03 15.13 -4.86
CA GLU A 228 7.93 15.42 -3.92
C GLU A 228 6.55 15.52 -4.60
N GLU A 229 6.52 15.68 -5.93
CA GLU A 229 5.29 15.73 -6.72
C GLU A 229 4.72 14.34 -7.04
N VAL A 230 5.36 13.27 -6.55
CA VAL A 230 4.96 11.88 -6.82
C VAL A 230 4.27 11.27 -5.61
N ARG A 231 3.04 10.81 -5.81
CA ARG A 231 2.35 9.93 -4.87
C ARG A 231 2.64 8.48 -5.17
N TRP A 232 3.17 7.77 -4.18
CA TRP A 232 3.45 6.34 -4.24
C TRP A 232 2.31 5.53 -3.66
N VAL A 233 1.96 4.44 -4.33
CA VAL A 233 1.03 3.45 -3.83
C VAL A 233 1.71 2.09 -3.89
N ILE A 234 1.74 1.37 -2.77
CA ILE A 234 2.28 0.01 -2.69
C ILE A 234 1.12 -0.93 -2.37
N THR A 235 0.94 -1.98 -3.16
CA THR A 235 -0.04 -3.02 -2.82
C THR A 235 0.50 -4.06 -1.87
N VAL A 236 -0.40 -4.50 -0.99
CA VAL A 236 -0.16 -5.60 -0.06
C VAL A 236 -1.36 -6.57 -0.06
N PRO A 237 -1.16 -7.86 0.21
CA PRO A 237 -2.24 -8.82 0.35
C PRO A 237 -3.19 -8.41 1.49
N ALA A 238 -4.50 -8.64 1.34
CA ALA A 238 -5.47 -8.29 2.39
C ALA A 238 -5.32 -9.10 3.68
N VAL A 239 -4.70 -10.29 3.61
CA VAL A 239 -4.43 -11.14 4.78
C VAL A 239 -3.29 -10.58 5.64
N TRP A 240 -2.54 -9.59 5.16
CA TRP A 240 -1.42 -9.01 5.91
C TRP A 240 -1.92 -8.21 7.12
N ARG A 241 -1.38 -8.59 8.29
CA ARG A 241 -1.60 -7.89 9.56
C ARG A 241 -0.95 -6.51 9.55
N GLN A 242 -1.34 -5.67 10.50
CA GLN A 242 -0.80 -4.31 10.63
C GLN A 242 0.74 -4.23 10.68
N PRO A 243 1.46 -5.14 11.37
CA PRO A 243 2.93 -5.12 11.36
C PRO A 243 3.56 -5.26 9.96
N ALA A 244 2.97 -6.08 9.09
CA ALA A 244 3.47 -6.25 7.72
C ALA A 244 3.22 -5.02 6.83
N LYS A 245 2.12 -4.30 7.07
CA LYS A 245 1.87 -3.01 6.41
C LYS A 245 2.84 -1.94 6.89
N GLN A 246 3.14 -1.90 8.20
CA GLN A 246 4.14 -0.99 8.74
C GLN A 246 5.54 -1.31 8.20
N PHE A 247 5.90 -2.59 8.12
CA PHE A 247 7.17 -3.03 7.52
C PHE A 247 7.36 -2.50 6.10
N MET A 248 6.33 -2.58 5.24
CA MET A 248 6.43 -2.04 3.88
C MET A 248 6.58 -0.52 3.86
N ARG A 249 5.97 0.18 4.81
CA ARG A 249 6.12 1.63 4.97
C ARG A 249 7.55 2.00 5.36
N GLU A 250 8.13 1.31 6.35
CA GLU A 250 9.53 1.50 6.73
C GLU A 250 10.49 1.18 5.56
N ALA A 251 10.21 0.12 4.81
CA ALA A 251 11.00 -0.23 3.63
C ALA A 251 10.94 0.88 2.56
N ALA A 252 9.78 1.50 2.38
CA ALA A 252 9.59 2.60 1.45
C ALA A 252 10.35 3.87 1.88
N TYR A 253 10.41 4.16 3.18
CA TYR A 253 11.23 5.25 3.72
C TYR A 253 12.73 4.97 3.50
N LEU A 254 13.22 3.77 3.84
CA LEU A 254 14.61 3.38 3.59
C LEU A 254 14.98 3.41 2.10
N ALA A 255 14.03 3.08 1.23
CA ALA A 255 14.19 3.14 -0.23
C ALA A 255 14.19 4.57 -0.79
N GLY A 256 13.83 5.57 0.03
CA GLY A 256 13.71 6.97 -0.39
C GLY A 256 12.51 7.24 -1.31
N LEU A 257 11.49 6.38 -1.30
CA LEU A 257 10.25 6.63 -2.04
C LEU A 257 9.54 7.87 -1.49
N VAL A 258 9.49 7.98 -0.16
CA VAL A 258 8.76 9.02 0.57
C VAL A 258 9.59 9.48 1.78
N SER A 259 9.52 10.76 2.11
CA SER A 259 10.08 11.28 3.36
C SER A 259 9.16 10.95 4.54
N PRO A 260 9.69 10.56 5.72
CA PRO A 260 8.90 10.46 6.95
C PRO A 260 8.13 11.74 7.31
N ASP A 261 8.60 12.90 6.84
CA ASP A 261 7.97 14.21 7.06
C ASP A 261 6.68 14.41 6.24
N CYS A 262 6.51 13.64 5.15
CA CYS A 262 5.37 13.72 4.22
C CYS A 262 4.69 12.34 4.04
N PRO A 263 4.20 11.70 5.10
CA PRO A 263 3.70 10.31 5.06
C PRO A 263 2.51 10.10 4.11
N GLU A 264 1.77 11.16 3.77
CA GLU A 264 0.65 11.19 2.83
C GLU A 264 1.04 11.02 1.35
N GLN A 265 2.34 11.09 1.03
CA GLN A 265 2.86 10.67 -0.26
C GLN A 265 2.79 9.15 -0.45
N LEU A 266 2.73 8.35 0.64
CA LEU A 266 2.66 6.89 0.56
C LEU A 266 1.31 6.33 0.99
N LEU A 267 0.62 5.70 0.05
CA LEU A 267 -0.57 4.89 0.30
C LEU A 267 -0.24 3.40 0.27
N ILE A 268 -0.72 2.65 1.26
CA ILE A 268 -0.69 1.19 1.25
C ILE A 268 -2.09 0.72 0.86
N ALA A 269 -2.23 0.09 -0.31
CA ALA A 269 -3.50 -0.37 -0.85
C ALA A 269 -3.64 -1.89 -0.72
N LEU A 270 -4.84 -2.38 -0.43
CA LEU A 270 -5.09 -3.82 -0.43
C LEU A 270 -5.30 -4.33 -1.87
N GLU A 271 -4.63 -5.41 -2.21
CA GLU A 271 -4.75 -6.08 -3.53
C GLU A 271 -6.23 -6.34 -3.95
N PRO A 272 -7.12 -6.90 -3.11
CA PRO A 272 -8.51 -7.13 -3.52
C PRO A 272 -9.34 -5.85 -3.68
N GLU A 273 -9.04 -4.79 -2.92
CA GLU A 273 -9.73 -3.50 -3.06
C GLU A 273 -9.38 -2.86 -4.41
N ALA A 274 -8.09 -2.85 -4.75
CA ALA A 274 -7.60 -2.43 -6.05
C ALA A 274 -8.29 -3.20 -7.19
N ALA A 275 -8.36 -4.53 -7.09
CA ALA A 275 -9.02 -5.36 -8.09
C ALA A 275 -10.52 -5.02 -8.24
N SER A 276 -11.22 -4.78 -7.13
CA SER A 276 -12.65 -4.48 -7.14
C SER A 276 -12.99 -3.18 -7.89
N ILE A 277 -12.16 -2.15 -7.72
CA ILE A 277 -12.34 -0.83 -8.34
C ILE A 277 -12.11 -0.91 -9.84
N TYR A 278 -11.09 -1.66 -10.25
CA TYR A 278 -10.86 -1.94 -11.66
C TYR A 278 -12.06 -2.62 -12.33
N CYS A 279 -12.57 -3.69 -11.71
CA CYS A 279 -13.73 -4.43 -12.24
C CYS A 279 -14.97 -3.54 -12.38
N ARG A 280 -15.17 -2.59 -11.46
CA ARG A 280 -16.25 -1.60 -11.55
C ARG A 280 -16.08 -0.66 -12.74
N LYS A 281 -14.86 -0.20 -13.02
CA LYS A 281 -14.58 0.73 -14.14
C LYS A 281 -14.75 0.05 -15.50
N LEU A 282 -14.37 -1.22 -15.66
CA LEU A 282 -14.62 -1.97 -16.90
C LEU A 282 -16.10 -2.04 -17.26
N ARG A 283 -16.97 -2.23 -16.26
CA ARG A 283 -18.43 -2.28 -16.48
C ARG A 283 -19.05 -0.95 -16.90
N LEU A 284 -18.38 0.17 -16.65
CA LEU A 284 -18.84 1.50 -17.06
C LEU A 284 -18.45 1.85 -18.50
N HIS A 285 -17.56 1.07 -19.12
CA HIS A 285 -17.07 1.26 -20.50
C HIS A 285 -17.54 0.13 -21.44
N GLN A 286 -18.55 -0.64 -21.03
CA GLN A 286 -19.30 -1.62 -21.83
C GLN A 286 -20.73 -1.14 -22.00
#